data_AF-A0A4Q6IH75-F1
#
_entry.id   AF-A0A4Q6IH75-F1
#
_cell.length_a   1.000
_cell.length_b   1.000
_cell.length_c   1.000
_cell.angle_alpha   90.00
_cell.angle_beta   90.00
_cell.angle_gamma   90.00
#
_symmetry.space_group_name_H-M   'P 1'
#
loop_
_entity.id
_entity.type
_entity.pdbx_description
1 polymer ?
#
loop_
_entity_poly.entity_id
_entity_poly.type
_entity_poly.pdbx_seq_one_letter_code
_entity_poly.pdbx_strand_id
1 'polypeptide(L)'
;MHMKNLTRVFAAALTALCAVAATVVWSLASSTPAHAEDDWRNLRNLNAGRCLAVPNSSTANGTGLVQWTCSENFDQDWTFTKVAGGNGDRYLVRNRNSGQCLAMPNSSLADGTQAIQWPCNAAGNEQVWVHDSWNRLRNLNSDKCLAVPNSSTANGLGAIQWTCSENLDQRWVWSEDTSTYARLYNMGSGQCLANPGSSYTNGITMIQWSCSNSDSNYWALKPVTGGYRVVNKVNGKCLALAGATTVNGAKVIQWPCGSGDEQVWVRISLDRLQNKNSGLCLAIPSASQTAGTEAIQWTCSESASQQWLW
;
A
#
# COMPACT_ATOMS: atom_id res chain seq x y z
N MET A 1 110.72 36.55 -17.10
CA MET A 1 110.09 37.78 -16.58
C MET A 1 108.86 37.35 -15.78
N HIS A 2 108.59 37.98 -14.65
CA HIS A 2 108.25 37.35 -13.36
C HIS A 2 106.99 36.47 -13.22
N MET A 3 107.19 35.34 -12.53
CA MET A 3 106.20 34.66 -11.66
C MET A 3 105.98 35.46 -10.38
N LYS A 4 104.74 35.43 -9.84
CA LYS A 4 104.35 35.19 -8.43
C LYS A 4 102.87 35.63 -8.23
N ASN A 5 101.98 34.69 -7.87
CA ASN A 5 101.38 34.53 -6.53
C ASN A 5 100.27 35.57 -6.22
N LEU A 6 99.12 35.31 -5.57
CA LEU A 6 98.84 34.44 -4.42
C LEU A 6 97.29 34.38 -4.21
N THR A 7 96.76 33.20 -3.84
CA THR A 7 95.71 32.91 -2.81
C THR A 7 94.27 33.50 -2.80
N ARG A 8 93.31 32.54 -2.69
CA ARG A 8 92.13 32.42 -1.77
C ARG A 8 90.93 33.36 -2.02
N VAL A 9 89.66 33.06 -1.74
CA VAL A 9 88.85 31.92 -1.26
C VAL A 9 87.36 32.29 -1.52
N PHE A 10 86.52 31.25 -1.65
CA PHE A 10 85.05 31.18 -1.76
C PHE A 10 84.16 32.17 -0.98
N ALA A 11 83.04 32.56 -1.62
CA ALA A 11 81.65 32.61 -1.11
C ALA A 11 80.74 33.12 -2.25
N ALA A 12 79.47 32.75 -2.46
CA ALA A 12 78.59 31.68 -2.04
C ALA A 12 77.39 31.71 -3.01
N ALA A 13 76.70 30.57 -3.15
CA ALA A 13 75.68 30.27 -4.15
C ALA A 13 74.34 31.05 -4.00
N LEU A 14 73.61 31.18 -5.12
CA LEU A 14 72.18 30.87 -5.13
C LEU A 14 71.70 30.52 -6.55
N THR A 15 71.33 29.25 -6.73
CA THR A 15 70.67 28.69 -7.90
C THR A 15 69.19 29.13 -7.93
N ALA A 16 68.74 29.69 -9.04
CA ALA A 16 67.34 30.02 -9.27
C ALA A 16 66.54 28.74 -9.56
N LEU A 17 65.60 28.41 -8.70
CA LEU A 17 64.58 27.37 -8.93
C LEU A 17 63.22 28.09 -9.07
N CYS A 18 62.60 28.02 -10.25
CA CYS A 18 61.23 28.49 -10.45
C CYS A 18 60.25 27.53 -9.78
N ALA A 19 59.59 27.95 -8.71
CA ALA A 19 58.48 27.21 -8.11
C ALA A 19 57.16 27.61 -8.81
N VAL A 20 56.49 26.64 -9.42
CA VAL A 20 55.11 26.80 -9.94
C VAL A 20 54.15 26.65 -8.76
N ALA A 21 53.46 27.73 -8.39
CA ALA A 21 52.41 27.69 -7.37
C ALA A 21 51.12 27.12 -8.00
N ALA A 22 50.73 25.90 -7.61
CA ALA A 22 49.42 25.34 -7.93
C ALA A 22 48.39 25.83 -6.90
N THR A 23 47.43 26.65 -7.34
CA THR A 23 46.28 27.05 -6.53
C THR A 23 45.26 25.92 -6.51
N VAL A 24 45.07 25.29 -5.35
CA VAL A 24 43.99 24.31 -5.13
C VAL A 24 42.69 25.08 -4.94
N VAL A 25 41.84 25.09 -5.97
CA VAL A 25 40.47 25.59 -5.88
C VAL A 25 39.63 24.50 -5.21
N TRP A 26 39.16 24.75 -3.99
CA TRP A 26 38.17 23.91 -3.34
C TRP A 26 36.80 24.22 -3.95
N SER A 27 36.40 23.45 -4.95
CA SER A 27 35.02 23.44 -5.42
C SER A 27 34.14 22.84 -4.33
N LEU A 28 33.38 23.67 -3.61
CA LEU A 28 32.24 23.19 -2.82
C LEU A 28 31.21 22.67 -3.82
N ALA A 29 31.21 21.36 -4.07
CA ALA A 29 30.10 20.72 -4.76
C ALA A 29 28.86 20.84 -3.84
N SER A 30 27.95 21.73 -4.19
CA SER A 30 26.61 21.73 -3.63
C SER A 30 25.93 20.43 -4.05
N SER A 31 25.84 19.46 -3.13
CA SER A 31 25.01 18.28 -3.34
C SER A 31 23.57 18.75 -3.42
N THR A 32 22.97 18.73 -4.62
CA THR A 32 21.51 18.80 -4.71
C THR A 32 20.96 17.63 -3.89
N PRO A 33 20.03 17.85 -2.96
CA PRO A 33 19.40 16.73 -2.28
C PRO A 33 18.85 15.80 -3.36
N ALA A 34 19.11 14.50 -3.23
CA ALA A 34 18.46 13.50 -4.05
C ALA A 34 16.96 13.68 -3.82
N HIS A 35 16.26 14.30 -4.78
CA HIS A 35 14.81 14.29 -4.79
C HIS A 35 14.45 12.82 -5.02
N ALA A 36 13.93 12.15 -4.00
CA ALA A 36 13.20 10.92 -4.22
C ALA A 36 12.08 11.28 -5.21
N GLU A 37 12.09 10.70 -6.41
CA GLU A 37 10.99 10.89 -7.33
C GLU A 37 9.70 10.45 -6.63
N ASP A 38 8.62 11.20 -6.88
CA ASP A 38 7.30 10.85 -6.38
C ASP A 38 6.95 9.41 -6.82
N ASP A 39 6.47 8.61 -5.88
CA ASP A 39 6.09 7.22 -6.13
C ASP A 39 4.71 7.19 -6.80
N TRP A 40 4.71 7.09 -8.13
CA TRP A 40 3.52 7.11 -8.99
C TRP A 40 3.01 5.70 -9.26
N ARG A 41 1.78 5.41 -8.87
CA ARG A 41 1.19 4.08 -8.99
C ARG A 41 -0.27 4.12 -9.39
N ASN A 42 -0.71 3.04 -10.03
CA ASN A 42 -2.12 2.79 -10.34
C ASN A 42 -2.93 2.59 -9.04
N LEU A 43 -4.02 3.34 -8.87
CA LEU A 43 -4.94 3.22 -7.73
C LEU A 43 -6.15 2.34 -8.10
N ARG A 44 -6.18 1.10 -7.60
CA ARG A 44 -7.14 0.05 -7.95
C ARG A 44 -8.27 -0.07 -6.95
N ASN A 45 -9.50 -0.13 -7.47
CA ASN A 45 -10.68 -0.47 -6.72
C ASN A 45 -10.70 -1.98 -6.40
N LEU A 46 -10.87 -2.35 -5.14
CA LEU A 46 -10.86 -3.77 -4.73
C LEU A 46 -12.06 -4.54 -5.24
N ASN A 47 -13.24 -3.94 -5.39
CA ASN A 47 -14.41 -4.64 -5.92
C ASN A 47 -14.27 -4.96 -7.41
N ALA A 48 -13.99 -3.94 -8.22
CA ALA A 48 -13.95 -4.08 -9.67
C ALA A 48 -12.62 -4.61 -10.21
N GLY A 49 -11.53 -4.45 -9.45
CA GLY A 49 -10.18 -4.68 -9.92
C GLY A 49 -9.72 -3.71 -11.02
N ARG A 50 -10.43 -2.57 -11.16
CA ARG A 50 -10.19 -1.50 -12.14
C ARG A 50 -9.53 -0.30 -11.46
N CYS A 51 -8.82 0.51 -12.24
CA CYS A 51 -8.06 1.65 -11.73
C CYS A 51 -8.82 2.96 -11.89
N LEU A 52 -8.60 3.89 -10.96
CA LEU A 52 -9.06 5.28 -11.09
C LEU A 52 -8.32 5.93 -12.25
N ALA A 53 -9.04 6.53 -13.19
CA ALA A 53 -8.49 7.06 -14.43
C ALA A 53 -9.06 8.43 -14.79
N VAL A 54 -8.24 9.25 -15.46
CA VAL A 54 -8.70 10.43 -16.18
C VAL A 54 -9.04 10.03 -17.62
N PRO A 55 -10.30 10.11 -18.06
CA PRO A 55 -10.69 9.59 -19.38
C PRO A 55 -9.98 10.32 -20.52
N ASN A 56 -9.55 9.54 -21.52
CA ASN A 56 -8.82 10.01 -22.72
C ASN A 56 -7.55 10.80 -22.40
N SER A 57 -6.92 10.57 -21.24
CA SER A 57 -5.73 11.29 -20.76
C SER A 57 -5.91 12.82 -20.78
N SER A 58 -7.14 13.30 -20.59
CA SER A 58 -7.48 14.71 -20.58
C SER A 58 -6.68 15.49 -19.53
N THR A 59 -6.28 16.71 -19.86
CA THR A 59 -5.69 17.68 -18.91
C THR A 59 -6.65 18.84 -18.61
N ALA A 60 -7.89 18.77 -19.09
CA ALA A 60 -8.88 19.82 -18.86
C ALA A 60 -9.41 19.79 -17.41
N ASN A 61 -9.50 20.99 -16.82
CA ASN A 61 -10.11 21.18 -15.51
C ASN A 61 -11.56 20.69 -15.51
N GLY A 62 -11.97 20.01 -14.44
CA GLY A 62 -13.35 19.54 -14.31
C GLY A 62 -13.65 18.25 -15.07
N THR A 63 -12.64 17.61 -15.68
CA THR A 63 -12.83 16.28 -16.29
C THR A 63 -13.23 15.29 -15.20
N GLY A 64 -14.39 14.65 -15.38
CA GLY A 64 -14.89 13.61 -14.48
C GLY A 64 -14.03 12.36 -14.51
N LEU A 65 -13.65 11.86 -13.33
CA LEU A 65 -12.85 10.66 -13.19
C LEU A 65 -13.72 9.41 -13.33
N VAL A 66 -13.12 8.34 -13.85
CA VAL A 66 -13.81 7.07 -14.10
C VAL A 66 -13.02 5.89 -13.54
N GLN A 67 -13.66 4.73 -13.44
CA GLN A 67 -12.92 3.48 -13.36
C GLN A 67 -12.60 2.93 -14.76
N TRP A 68 -11.40 2.41 -14.96
CA TRP A 68 -10.98 1.82 -16.22
C TRP A 68 -10.06 0.61 -16.02
N THR A 69 -9.88 -0.19 -17.07
CA THR A 69 -8.87 -1.27 -17.06
C THR A 69 -7.51 -0.67 -16.74
N CYS A 70 -6.84 -1.23 -15.72
CA CYS A 70 -5.51 -0.78 -15.30
C CYS A 70 -4.50 -0.95 -16.44
N SER A 71 -3.61 0.02 -16.59
CA SER A 71 -2.63 0.13 -17.67
C SER A 71 -1.44 1.00 -17.20
N GLU A 72 -0.37 1.00 -17.97
CA GLU A 72 0.82 1.82 -17.72
C GLU A 72 0.65 3.28 -18.16
N ASN A 73 -0.57 3.69 -18.55
CA ASN A 73 -0.82 5.07 -18.96
C ASN A 73 -0.80 6.01 -17.75
N PHE A 74 -0.13 7.15 -17.91
CA PHE A 74 0.03 8.13 -16.84
C PHE A 74 -1.29 8.78 -16.38
N ASP A 75 -2.39 8.65 -17.13
CA ASP A 75 -3.71 9.09 -16.70
C ASP A 75 -4.34 8.24 -15.59
N GLN A 76 -3.72 7.10 -15.27
CA GLN A 76 -4.10 6.20 -14.18
C GLN A 76 -3.08 6.18 -13.05
N ASP A 77 -1.97 6.90 -13.20
CA ASP A 77 -0.92 7.01 -12.19
C ASP A 77 -1.24 8.14 -11.22
N TRP A 78 -1.29 7.80 -9.94
CA TRP A 78 -1.57 8.73 -8.85
C TRP A 78 -0.45 8.69 -7.82
N THR A 79 -0.31 9.80 -7.10
CA THR A 79 0.53 9.88 -5.90
C THR A 79 -0.21 10.62 -4.79
N PHE A 80 0.10 10.27 -3.55
CA PHE A 80 -0.46 10.91 -2.37
C PHE A 80 0.51 11.95 -1.83
N THR A 81 0.20 13.23 -2.01
CA THR A 81 0.99 14.34 -1.46
C THR A 81 0.42 14.72 -0.09
N LYS A 82 1.22 14.54 0.97
CA LYS A 82 0.82 14.87 2.34
C LYS A 82 0.43 16.34 2.48
N VAL A 83 -0.68 16.60 3.16
CA VAL A 83 -1.14 17.92 3.54
C VAL A 83 -0.88 18.12 5.04
N ALA A 84 -0.43 19.31 5.42
CA ALA A 84 -0.22 19.64 6.83
C ALA A 84 -1.54 19.68 7.61
N GLY A 85 -1.48 19.29 8.88
CA GLY A 85 -2.65 19.16 9.76
C GLY A 85 -3.25 17.75 9.79
N GLY A 86 -3.95 17.41 10.87
CA GLY A 86 -4.46 16.05 11.12
C GLY A 86 -3.40 15.08 11.68
N ASN A 87 -3.66 13.78 11.59
CA ASN A 87 -2.81 12.71 12.15
C ASN A 87 -1.76 12.19 11.13
N GLY A 88 -1.42 12.98 10.11
CA GLY A 88 -0.51 12.59 9.03
C GLY A 88 -1.16 11.73 7.92
N ASP A 89 -2.49 11.64 7.92
CA ASP A 89 -3.34 10.82 7.04
C ASP A 89 -4.09 11.63 5.97
N ARG A 90 -3.78 12.93 5.84
CA ARG A 90 -4.40 13.85 4.89
C ARG A 90 -3.55 14.02 3.64
N TYR A 91 -4.17 13.88 2.49
CA TYR A 91 -3.47 13.89 1.21
C TYR A 91 -4.24 14.70 0.17
N LEU A 92 -3.49 15.37 -0.70
CA LEU A 92 -3.91 15.59 -2.08
C LEU A 92 -3.60 14.33 -2.88
N VAL A 93 -4.52 13.89 -3.73
CA VAL A 93 -4.32 12.74 -4.63
C VAL A 93 -4.09 13.29 -6.03
N ARG A 94 -2.82 13.33 -6.47
CA ARG A 94 -2.39 14.01 -7.69
C ARG A 94 -2.20 13.00 -8.83
N ASN A 95 -2.68 13.34 -10.02
CA ASN A 95 -2.51 12.55 -11.23
C ASN A 95 -1.17 12.88 -11.90
N ARG A 96 -0.46 11.88 -12.42
CA ARG A 96 0.84 12.05 -13.09
C ARG A 96 0.73 12.78 -14.42
N ASN A 97 -0.27 12.43 -15.24
CA ASN A 97 -0.43 12.98 -16.58
C ASN A 97 -0.81 14.47 -16.58
N SER A 98 -1.79 14.86 -15.76
CA SER A 98 -2.28 16.25 -15.75
C SER A 98 -1.62 17.14 -14.68
N GLY A 99 -0.99 16.55 -13.66
CA GLY A 99 -0.52 17.28 -12.48
C GLY A 99 -1.65 17.81 -11.58
N GLN A 100 -2.91 17.49 -11.89
CA GLN A 100 -4.10 17.94 -11.17
C GLN A 100 -4.50 16.97 -10.06
N CYS A 101 -5.35 17.42 -9.16
CA CYS A 101 -5.77 16.67 -7.97
C CYS A 101 -7.20 16.17 -8.09
N LEU A 102 -7.45 14.99 -7.50
CA LEU A 102 -8.78 14.46 -7.23
C LEU A 102 -9.58 15.46 -6.38
N ALA A 103 -10.73 15.90 -6.86
CA ALA A 103 -11.55 16.91 -6.22
C ALA A 103 -13.04 16.56 -6.30
N MET A 104 -13.79 16.98 -5.28
CA MET A 104 -15.25 17.07 -5.38
C MET A 104 -15.64 18.45 -5.94
N PRO A 105 -16.41 18.52 -7.04
CA PRO A 105 -16.73 19.79 -7.68
C PRO A 105 -17.61 20.67 -6.78
N ASN A 106 -17.34 21.98 -6.79
CA ASN A 106 -18.12 23.01 -6.06
C ASN A 106 -18.31 22.71 -4.56
N SER A 107 -17.36 22.03 -3.92
CA SER A 107 -17.44 21.59 -2.52
C SER A 107 -18.72 20.80 -2.21
N SER A 108 -19.24 20.05 -3.20
CA SER A 108 -20.48 19.28 -3.07
C SER A 108 -20.44 18.32 -1.88
N LEU A 109 -21.57 18.24 -1.17
CA LEU A 109 -21.81 17.28 -0.08
C LEU A 109 -22.74 16.14 -0.51
N ALA A 110 -23.23 16.15 -1.75
CA ALA A 110 -24.27 15.23 -2.21
C ALA A 110 -23.71 13.87 -2.64
N ASP A 111 -24.36 12.81 -2.17
CA ASP A 111 -24.15 11.45 -2.67
C ASP A 111 -24.38 11.38 -4.19
N GLY A 112 -23.54 10.61 -4.88
CA GLY A 112 -23.63 10.44 -6.34
C GLY A 112 -22.93 11.53 -7.15
N THR A 113 -22.39 12.59 -6.51
CA THR A 113 -21.59 13.59 -7.21
C THR A 113 -20.34 12.92 -7.77
N GLN A 114 -20.08 13.05 -9.08
CA GLN A 114 -18.86 12.53 -9.71
C GLN A 114 -17.65 13.36 -9.30
N ALA A 115 -16.57 12.68 -8.93
CA ALA A 115 -15.28 13.30 -8.67
C ALA A 115 -14.62 13.74 -9.98
N ILE A 116 -13.85 14.82 -9.92
CA ILE A 116 -13.18 15.44 -11.06
C ILE A 116 -11.68 15.56 -10.80
N GLN A 117 -10.91 15.88 -11.84
CA GLN A 117 -9.60 16.51 -11.66
C GLN A 117 -9.73 18.04 -11.63
N TRP A 118 -8.95 18.69 -10.78
CA TRP A 118 -8.88 20.14 -10.66
C TRP A 118 -7.47 20.60 -10.26
N PRO A 119 -7.04 21.84 -10.61
CA PRO A 119 -5.81 22.41 -10.09
C PRO A 119 -5.70 22.25 -8.56
N CYS A 120 -4.58 21.68 -8.14
CA CYS A 120 -4.33 21.29 -6.76
C CYS A 120 -4.38 22.50 -5.81
N ASN A 121 -5.22 22.42 -4.79
CA ASN A 121 -5.35 23.41 -3.74
C ASN A 121 -5.62 22.74 -2.39
N ALA A 122 -4.68 22.89 -1.45
CA ALA A 122 -4.81 22.36 -0.09
C ALA A 122 -5.50 23.32 0.89
N ALA A 123 -5.85 24.54 0.47
CA ALA A 123 -6.56 25.51 1.33
C ALA A 123 -8.05 25.16 1.49
N GLY A 124 -8.64 24.44 0.53
CA GLY A 124 -10.01 23.93 0.57
C GLY A 124 -10.05 22.46 0.97
N ASN A 125 -11.10 22.04 1.67
CA ASN A 125 -11.26 20.65 2.14
C ASN A 125 -11.78 19.71 1.04
N GLU A 126 -12.30 20.23 -0.07
CA GLU A 126 -12.91 19.45 -1.15
C GLU A 126 -11.91 18.65 -1.99
N GLN A 127 -10.61 18.97 -1.89
CA GLN A 127 -9.51 18.23 -2.52
C GLN A 127 -8.66 17.44 -1.52
N VAL A 128 -8.96 17.55 -0.22
CA VAL A 128 -8.20 16.88 0.83
C VAL A 128 -8.89 15.57 1.18
N TRP A 129 -8.14 14.47 1.07
CA TRP A 129 -8.64 13.12 1.29
C TRP A 129 -7.91 12.48 2.47
N VAL A 130 -8.68 11.82 3.33
CA VAL A 130 -8.16 10.95 4.37
C VAL A 130 -8.09 9.53 3.82
N HIS A 131 -6.89 8.96 3.75
CA HIS A 131 -6.71 7.55 3.42
C HIS A 131 -6.70 6.73 4.71
N ASP A 132 -7.80 6.03 4.99
CA ASP A 132 -7.97 5.31 6.24
C ASP A 132 -7.46 3.86 6.19
N SER A 133 -7.45 3.19 7.34
CA SER A 133 -6.96 1.82 7.48
C SER A 133 -7.79 0.77 6.73
N TRP A 134 -8.96 1.13 6.19
CA TRP A 134 -9.81 0.28 5.34
C TRP A 134 -9.51 0.48 3.85
N ASN A 135 -8.50 1.30 3.54
CA ASN A 135 -8.14 1.76 2.21
C ASN A 135 -9.24 2.59 1.54
N ARG A 136 -10.01 3.35 2.33
CA ARG A 136 -11.01 4.28 1.78
C ARG A 136 -10.39 5.67 1.66
N LEU A 137 -10.75 6.38 0.60
CA LEU A 137 -10.46 7.80 0.44
C LEU A 137 -11.69 8.60 0.88
N ARG A 138 -11.67 9.13 2.10
CA ARG A 138 -12.74 9.96 2.65
C ARG A 138 -12.45 11.44 2.41
N ASN A 139 -13.36 12.14 1.74
CA ASN A 139 -13.22 13.57 1.49
C ASN A 139 -13.39 14.35 2.80
N LEU A 140 -12.46 15.27 3.10
CA LEU A 140 -12.45 16.01 4.36
C LEU A 140 -13.59 17.05 4.45
N ASN A 141 -14.16 17.48 3.32
CA ASN A 141 -15.27 18.44 3.31
C ASN A 141 -16.62 17.76 3.57
N SER A 142 -16.85 16.56 3.03
CA SER A 142 -18.16 15.90 3.05
C SER A 142 -18.27 14.68 3.95
N ASP A 143 -17.14 14.19 4.50
CA ASP A 143 -17.01 12.92 5.22
C ASP A 143 -17.48 11.68 4.42
N LYS A 144 -17.60 11.82 3.09
CA LYS A 144 -18.00 10.74 2.16
C LYS A 144 -16.79 10.10 1.51
N CYS A 145 -16.95 8.86 1.07
CA CYS A 145 -15.89 8.06 0.49
C CYS A 145 -15.97 8.09 -1.04
N LEU A 146 -14.81 8.08 -1.71
CA LEU A 146 -14.72 7.81 -3.14
C LEU A 146 -15.22 6.39 -3.41
N ALA A 147 -16.18 6.25 -4.32
CA ALA A 147 -16.90 5.02 -4.56
C ALA A 147 -17.11 4.77 -6.05
N VAL A 148 -17.30 3.50 -6.41
CA VAL A 148 -17.82 3.11 -7.73
C VAL A 148 -19.33 2.89 -7.61
N PRO A 149 -20.17 3.56 -8.44
CA PRO A 149 -21.62 3.47 -8.34
C PRO A 149 -22.13 2.03 -8.43
N ASN A 150 -23.03 1.66 -7.52
CA ASN A 150 -23.69 0.35 -7.46
C ASN A 150 -22.73 -0.85 -7.46
N SER A 151 -21.50 -0.66 -6.97
CA SER A 151 -20.45 -1.68 -6.98
C SER A 151 -20.21 -2.31 -8.37
N SER A 152 -20.43 -1.53 -9.44
CA SER A 152 -20.27 -2.01 -10.81
C SER A 152 -18.82 -2.32 -11.15
N THR A 153 -18.60 -3.30 -12.03
CA THR A 153 -17.27 -3.67 -12.53
C THR A 153 -17.03 -3.17 -13.98
N ALA A 154 -17.98 -2.42 -14.55
CA ALA A 154 -17.93 -1.93 -15.91
C ALA A 154 -16.96 -0.74 -16.06
N ASN A 155 -16.24 -0.69 -17.19
CA ASN A 155 -15.39 0.45 -17.55
C ASN A 155 -16.21 1.71 -17.82
N GLY A 156 -15.61 2.87 -17.57
CA GLY A 156 -16.14 4.18 -17.97
C GLY A 156 -17.18 4.77 -17.03
N LEU A 157 -17.57 4.06 -15.96
CA LEU A 157 -18.43 4.63 -14.93
C LEU A 157 -17.67 5.66 -14.10
N GLY A 158 -18.33 6.78 -13.83
CA GLY A 158 -17.79 7.85 -13.02
C GLY A 158 -17.53 7.40 -11.58
N ALA A 159 -16.34 7.71 -11.05
CA ALA A 159 -16.08 7.59 -9.62
C ALA A 159 -16.83 8.72 -8.90
N ILE A 160 -17.60 8.38 -7.87
CA ILE A 160 -18.49 9.31 -7.16
C ILE A 160 -18.08 9.45 -5.69
N GLN A 161 -18.60 10.44 -4.99
CA GLN A 161 -18.67 10.37 -3.53
C GLN A 161 -19.96 9.66 -3.09
N TRP A 162 -19.86 8.87 -2.03
CA TRP A 162 -21.00 8.23 -1.38
C TRP A 162 -20.76 8.08 0.12
N THR A 163 -21.84 7.96 0.89
CA THR A 163 -21.78 7.58 2.31
C THR A 163 -20.84 6.39 2.52
N CYS A 164 -19.85 6.56 3.41
CA CYS A 164 -18.83 5.55 3.68
C CYS A 164 -19.45 4.27 4.26
N SER A 165 -19.02 3.11 3.77
CA SER A 165 -19.47 1.79 4.18
C SER A 165 -18.29 0.81 4.25
N GLU A 166 -18.57 -0.47 4.49
CA GLU A 166 -17.58 -1.56 4.39
C GLU A 166 -17.47 -2.13 2.98
N ASN A 167 -18.27 -1.65 2.02
CA ASN A 167 -18.29 -2.21 0.67
C ASN A 167 -16.93 -2.06 -0.03
N LEU A 168 -16.57 -3.07 -0.82
CA LEU A 168 -15.30 -3.09 -1.54
C LEU A 168 -15.21 -2.06 -2.66
N ASP A 169 -16.34 -1.54 -3.15
CA ASP A 169 -16.36 -0.50 -4.19
C ASP A 169 -15.89 0.86 -3.70
N GLN A 170 -15.67 1.02 -2.39
CA GLN A 170 -15.13 2.22 -1.77
C GLN A 170 -13.67 2.07 -1.35
N ARG A 171 -13.03 0.93 -1.67
CA ARG A 171 -11.68 0.61 -1.24
C ARG A 171 -10.70 0.68 -2.40
N TRP A 172 -9.71 1.54 -2.26
CA TRP A 172 -8.75 1.93 -3.27
C TRP A 172 -7.34 1.64 -2.77
N VAL A 173 -6.65 0.73 -3.43
CA VAL A 173 -5.31 0.27 -3.05
C VAL A 173 -4.34 0.45 -4.20
N TRP A 174 -3.04 0.57 -3.93
CA TRP A 174 -2.05 0.55 -4.99
C TRP A 174 -2.04 -0.82 -5.69
N SER A 175 -2.06 -0.83 -7.02
CA SER A 175 -2.10 -2.08 -7.80
C SER A 175 -0.86 -2.94 -7.58
N GLU A 176 0.27 -2.28 -7.33
CA GLU A 176 1.59 -2.89 -7.19
C GLU A 176 2.05 -2.97 -5.74
N ASP A 177 1.18 -2.72 -4.75
CA ASP A 177 1.61 -2.76 -3.36
C ASP A 177 2.26 -4.11 -3.05
N THR A 178 3.58 -4.06 -2.89
CA THR A 178 4.33 -5.16 -2.32
C THR A 178 3.81 -5.32 -0.91
N SER A 179 3.07 -6.40 -0.71
CA SER A 179 2.42 -6.69 0.55
C SER A 179 3.48 -6.71 1.66
N THR A 180 3.39 -5.76 2.57
CA THR A 180 4.19 -5.81 3.81
C THR A 180 3.75 -7.05 4.57
N TYR A 181 4.72 -7.86 4.98
CA TYR A 181 4.45 -9.04 5.79
C TYR A 181 4.26 -8.62 7.24
N ALA A 182 3.13 -8.99 7.82
CA ALA A 182 2.79 -8.71 9.21
C ALA A 182 2.27 -9.98 9.90
N ARG A 183 2.20 -9.96 11.22
CA ARG A 183 1.64 -11.08 11.98
C ARG A 183 0.13 -10.91 12.07
N LEU A 184 -0.60 -12.03 12.15
CA LEU A 184 -2.04 -12.02 12.39
C LEU A 184 -2.31 -12.42 13.84
N TYR A 185 -2.48 -11.42 14.70
CA TYR A 185 -2.71 -11.61 16.13
C TYR A 185 -4.20 -11.84 16.42
N ASN A 186 -4.53 -13.00 16.97
CA ASN A 186 -5.88 -13.29 17.42
C ASN A 186 -6.18 -12.53 18.71
N MET A 187 -7.16 -11.63 18.68
CA MET A 187 -7.50 -10.80 19.85
C MET A 187 -8.06 -11.61 21.01
N GLY A 188 -8.60 -12.81 20.76
CA GLY A 188 -9.17 -13.68 21.80
C GLY A 188 -8.12 -14.41 22.62
N SER A 189 -7.04 -14.88 21.99
CA SER A 189 -6.02 -15.70 22.66
C SER A 189 -4.66 -15.03 22.82
N GLY A 190 -4.45 -13.93 22.11
CA GLY A 190 -3.16 -13.28 21.98
C GLY A 190 -2.08 -14.09 21.26
N GLN A 191 -2.48 -15.12 20.52
CA GLN A 191 -1.61 -15.94 19.69
C GLN A 191 -1.69 -15.53 18.22
N CYS A 192 -0.73 -15.97 17.43
CA CYS A 192 -0.63 -15.64 16.02
C CYS A 192 -1.13 -16.79 15.15
N LEU A 193 -1.76 -16.46 14.01
CA LEU A 193 -1.97 -17.44 12.94
C LEU A 193 -0.61 -17.93 12.44
N ALA A 194 -0.44 -19.25 12.34
CA ALA A 194 0.84 -19.87 12.03
C ALA A 194 0.68 -21.00 11.00
N ASN A 195 1.67 -21.08 10.11
CA ASN A 195 1.95 -22.28 9.31
C ASN A 195 2.69 -23.31 10.19
N PRO A 196 2.05 -24.43 10.60
CA PRO A 196 2.66 -25.38 11.52
C PRO A 196 3.93 -26.01 10.92
N GLY A 197 5.02 -25.93 11.68
CA GLY A 197 6.31 -26.50 11.30
C GLY A 197 6.97 -25.82 10.08
N SER A 198 6.54 -24.61 9.70
CA SER A 198 7.03 -23.93 8.49
C SER A 198 6.90 -24.80 7.25
N SER A 199 5.80 -25.53 7.14
CA SER A 199 5.64 -26.61 6.16
C SER A 199 5.35 -26.08 4.77
N TYR A 200 5.79 -26.84 3.77
CA TYR A 200 5.51 -26.61 2.35
C TYR A 200 4.41 -27.56 1.82
N THR A 201 3.84 -28.43 2.64
CA THR A 201 2.86 -29.42 2.18
C THR A 201 1.53 -28.75 1.82
N ASN A 202 0.88 -29.15 0.73
CA ASN A 202 -0.44 -28.63 0.40
C ASN A 202 -1.49 -29.20 1.36
N GLY A 203 -2.47 -28.37 1.76
CA GLY A 203 -3.61 -28.84 2.55
C GLY A 203 -3.39 -28.94 4.04
N ILE A 204 -2.22 -28.54 4.57
CA ILE A 204 -2.07 -28.49 6.03
C ILE A 204 -2.95 -27.38 6.60
N THR A 205 -3.58 -27.66 7.73
CA THR A 205 -4.39 -26.70 8.48
C THR A 205 -3.52 -25.66 9.17
N MET A 206 -3.89 -24.39 9.08
CA MET A 206 -3.26 -23.34 9.87
C MET A 206 -3.71 -23.43 11.32
N ILE A 207 -2.84 -23.04 12.24
CA ILE A 207 -3.11 -23.11 13.68
C ILE A 207 -2.93 -21.72 14.32
N GLN A 208 -3.46 -21.54 15.53
CA GLN A 208 -2.90 -20.52 16.42
C GLN A 208 -1.66 -21.07 17.13
N TRP A 209 -0.66 -20.21 17.30
CA TRP A 209 0.55 -20.55 18.05
C TRP A 209 1.16 -19.29 18.70
N SER A 210 2.02 -19.49 19.69
CA SER A 210 2.81 -18.41 20.29
C SER A 210 3.46 -17.55 19.21
N CYS A 211 3.20 -16.24 19.25
CA CYS A 211 3.75 -15.29 18.30
C CYS A 211 5.28 -15.28 18.36
N SER A 212 5.93 -15.41 17.21
CA SER A 212 7.40 -15.40 17.10
C SER A 212 7.86 -14.55 15.91
N ASN A 213 9.18 -14.48 15.71
CA ASN A 213 9.78 -13.87 14.52
C ASN A 213 10.01 -14.90 13.39
N SER A 214 9.50 -16.13 13.53
CA SER A 214 9.52 -17.12 12.45
C SER A 214 8.64 -16.66 11.29
N ASP A 215 9.13 -16.80 10.06
CA ASP A 215 8.37 -16.49 8.84
C ASP A 215 7.02 -17.25 8.77
N SER A 216 6.87 -18.35 9.51
CA SER A 216 5.59 -19.08 9.64
C SER A 216 4.45 -18.25 10.23
N ASN A 217 4.76 -17.20 11.02
CA ASN A 217 3.78 -16.28 11.59
C ASN A 217 3.49 -15.05 10.71
N TYR A 218 4.19 -14.87 9.59
CA TYR A 218 4.11 -13.68 8.77
C TYR A 218 3.26 -13.89 7.52
N TRP A 219 2.33 -12.96 7.30
CA TRP A 219 1.31 -13.01 6.28
C TRP A 219 1.24 -11.69 5.53
N ALA A 220 1.03 -11.78 4.23
CA ALA A 220 0.88 -10.67 3.31
C ALA A 220 -0.58 -10.59 2.84
N LEU A 221 -1.19 -9.41 2.89
CA LEU A 221 -2.43 -9.13 2.15
C LEU A 221 -2.09 -8.67 0.74
N LYS A 222 -2.29 -9.56 -0.24
CA LYS A 222 -2.11 -9.22 -1.66
C LYS A 222 -3.45 -8.85 -2.28
N PRO A 223 -3.65 -7.59 -2.73
CA PRO A 223 -4.88 -7.16 -3.36
C PRO A 223 -5.30 -7.99 -4.57
N VAL A 224 -6.55 -8.41 -4.59
CA VAL A 224 -7.19 -9.09 -5.72
C VAL A 224 -8.59 -8.54 -5.91
N THR A 225 -9.20 -8.83 -7.07
CA THR A 225 -10.60 -8.46 -7.29
C THR A 225 -11.47 -9.20 -6.27
N GLY A 226 -12.25 -8.44 -5.51
CA GLY A 226 -13.09 -8.94 -4.42
C GLY A 226 -12.42 -9.08 -3.06
N GLY A 227 -11.18 -8.59 -2.85
CA GLY A 227 -10.54 -8.60 -1.53
C GLY A 227 -9.04 -8.84 -1.57
N TYR A 228 -8.55 -9.78 -0.76
CA TYR A 228 -7.14 -10.09 -0.62
C TYR A 228 -6.86 -11.58 -0.64
N ARG A 229 -5.71 -11.96 -1.18
CA ARG A 229 -5.07 -13.24 -0.86
C ARG A 229 -4.21 -13.04 0.39
N VAL A 230 -4.38 -13.91 1.38
CA VAL A 230 -3.57 -13.92 2.61
C VAL A 230 -2.42 -14.91 2.38
N VAL A 231 -1.21 -14.41 2.16
CA VAL A 231 -0.07 -15.19 1.66
C VAL A 231 0.97 -15.39 2.75
N ASN A 232 1.35 -16.64 3.04
CA ASN A 232 2.37 -16.94 4.04
C ASN A 232 3.78 -16.60 3.54
N LYS A 233 4.62 -16.04 4.41
CA LYS A 233 6.00 -15.67 4.06
C LYS A 233 6.91 -16.87 3.80
N VAL A 234 6.69 -18.02 4.46
CA VAL A 234 7.56 -19.21 4.32
C VAL A 234 7.56 -19.74 2.89
N ASN A 235 6.38 -19.87 2.28
CA ASN A 235 6.21 -20.68 1.08
C ASN A 235 5.41 -19.98 -0.03
N GLY A 236 4.94 -18.75 0.18
CA GLY A 236 4.17 -18.00 -0.80
C GLY A 236 2.78 -18.57 -1.10
N LYS A 237 2.27 -19.50 -0.28
CA LYS A 237 0.95 -20.12 -0.45
C LYS A 237 -0.14 -19.28 0.22
N CYS A 238 -1.35 -19.45 -0.31
CA CYS A 238 -2.52 -18.72 0.12
C CYS A 238 -3.27 -19.47 1.22
N LEU A 239 -3.81 -18.70 2.16
CA LEU A 239 -4.84 -19.15 3.09
C LEU A 239 -6.12 -19.50 2.31
N ALA A 240 -6.62 -20.72 2.46
CA ALA A 240 -7.73 -21.25 1.68
C ALA A 240 -8.70 -22.08 2.54
N LEU A 241 -9.95 -22.20 2.13
CA LEU A 241 -10.88 -23.17 2.73
C LEU A 241 -10.70 -24.56 2.13
N ALA A 242 -10.54 -25.57 2.98
CA ALA A 242 -10.43 -26.95 2.53
C ALA A 242 -11.65 -27.38 1.71
N GLY A 243 -11.42 -27.82 0.47
CA GLY A 243 -12.48 -28.28 -0.44
C GLY A 243 -13.47 -27.19 -0.89
N ALA A 244 -13.14 -25.90 -0.73
CA ALA A 244 -14.01 -24.77 -1.07
C ALA A 244 -15.41 -24.82 -0.45
N THR A 245 -15.55 -25.52 0.68
CA THR A 245 -16.85 -25.69 1.35
C THR A 245 -17.31 -24.41 2.05
N THR A 246 -18.62 -24.26 2.22
CA THR A 246 -19.26 -23.11 2.87
C THR A 246 -19.79 -23.44 4.27
N VAL A 247 -19.45 -24.62 4.82
CA VAL A 247 -19.95 -25.07 6.11
C VAL A 247 -19.11 -24.55 7.29
N ASN A 248 -19.79 -24.25 8.40
CA ASN A 248 -19.15 -23.96 9.68
C ASN A 248 -18.22 -25.09 10.11
N GLY A 249 -17.04 -24.74 10.64
CA GLY A 249 -16.07 -25.70 11.15
C GLY A 249 -15.08 -26.22 10.10
N ALA A 250 -15.24 -25.84 8.83
CA ALA A 250 -14.28 -26.24 7.81
C ALA A 250 -12.88 -25.67 8.10
N LYS A 251 -11.87 -26.49 7.84
CA LYS A 251 -10.47 -26.16 8.13
C LYS A 251 -9.95 -25.11 7.17
N VAL A 252 -9.17 -24.19 7.71
CA VAL A 252 -8.44 -23.19 6.94
C VAL A 252 -7.03 -23.72 6.71
N ILE A 253 -6.69 -23.92 5.45
CA ILE A 253 -5.47 -24.61 5.01
C ILE A 253 -4.55 -23.67 4.24
N GLN A 254 -3.32 -24.11 3.98
CA GLN A 254 -2.49 -23.52 2.93
C GLN A 254 -2.66 -24.25 1.59
N TRP A 255 -2.72 -23.50 0.50
CA TRP A 255 -2.84 -24.04 -0.85
C TRP A 255 -2.13 -23.14 -1.87
N PRO A 256 -1.64 -23.69 -3.02
CA PRO A 256 -1.13 -22.86 -4.11
C PRO A 256 -2.16 -21.79 -4.50
N CYS A 257 -1.69 -20.55 -4.60
CA CYS A 257 -2.54 -19.40 -4.89
C CYS A 257 -3.18 -19.54 -6.29
N GLY A 258 -4.51 -19.56 -6.34
CA GLY A 258 -5.32 -19.65 -7.56
C GLY A 258 -6.35 -18.53 -7.64
N SER A 259 -7.25 -18.60 -8.62
CA SER A 259 -8.31 -17.60 -8.85
C SER A 259 -9.63 -17.90 -8.11
N GLY A 260 -9.69 -18.98 -7.31
CA GLY A 260 -10.88 -19.37 -6.58
C GLY A 260 -11.21 -18.42 -5.41
N ASP A 261 -12.50 -18.15 -5.22
CA ASP A 261 -13.00 -17.24 -4.17
C ASP A 261 -12.81 -17.83 -2.76
N GLU A 262 -12.60 -19.13 -2.63
CA GLU A 262 -12.26 -19.80 -1.37
C GLU A 262 -10.89 -19.40 -0.82
N GLN A 263 -10.07 -18.73 -1.63
CA GLN A 263 -8.76 -18.18 -1.26
C GLN A 263 -8.78 -16.64 -1.14
N VAL A 264 -9.94 -16.02 -1.32
CA VAL A 264 -10.12 -14.57 -1.24
C VAL A 264 -10.76 -14.20 0.08
N TRP A 265 -10.13 -13.30 0.80
CA TRP A 265 -10.54 -12.83 2.12
C TRP A 265 -10.81 -11.32 2.08
N VAL A 266 -11.92 -10.93 2.69
CA VAL A 266 -12.36 -9.55 2.83
C VAL A 266 -12.13 -9.12 4.27
N ARG A 267 -11.41 -8.02 4.48
CA ARG A 267 -11.33 -7.39 5.79
C ARG A 267 -12.65 -6.66 6.04
N ILE A 268 -13.40 -7.10 7.04
CA ILE A 268 -14.66 -6.49 7.50
C ILE A 268 -14.48 -5.98 8.94
N SER A 269 -15.45 -5.21 9.45
CA SER A 269 -15.41 -4.59 10.80
C SER A 269 -14.88 -5.52 11.90
N LEU A 270 -14.28 -4.88 12.92
CA LEU A 270 -13.59 -5.57 14.03
C LEU A 270 -12.40 -6.42 13.56
N ASP A 271 -11.70 -6.00 12.50
CA ASP A 271 -10.51 -6.66 11.95
C ASP A 271 -10.70 -8.16 11.66
N ARG A 272 -11.90 -8.54 11.22
CA ARG A 272 -12.19 -9.92 10.85
C ARG A 272 -11.86 -10.15 9.38
N LEU A 273 -11.49 -11.39 9.07
CA LEU A 273 -11.30 -11.85 7.69
C LEU A 273 -12.46 -12.74 7.30
N GLN A 274 -13.37 -12.23 6.47
CA GLN A 274 -14.48 -12.97 5.90
C GLN A 274 -14.03 -13.62 4.58
N ASN A 275 -14.25 -14.91 4.43
CA ASN A 275 -13.99 -15.60 3.17
C ASN A 275 -15.05 -15.22 2.13
N LYS A 276 -14.61 -14.87 0.92
CA LYS A 276 -15.50 -14.41 -0.15
C LYS A 276 -16.44 -15.51 -0.65
N ASN A 277 -15.97 -16.77 -0.71
CA ASN A 277 -16.77 -17.90 -1.18
C ASN A 277 -17.89 -18.29 -0.20
N SER A 278 -17.62 -18.26 1.11
CA SER A 278 -18.58 -18.74 2.12
C SER A 278 -19.34 -17.65 2.87
N GLY A 279 -18.82 -16.42 2.91
CA GLY A 279 -19.33 -15.37 3.79
C GLY A 279 -19.04 -15.62 5.29
N LEU A 280 -18.25 -16.64 5.63
CA LEU A 280 -17.87 -16.99 6.99
C LEU A 280 -16.50 -16.41 7.36
N CYS A 281 -16.25 -16.20 8.66
CA CYS A 281 -15.04 -15.57 9.17
C CYS A 281 -13.99 -16.58 9.60
N LEU A 282 -12.71 -16.24 9.38
CA LEU A 282 -11.57 -16.93 9.98
C LEU A 282 -11.68 -16.89 11.51
N ALA A 283 -11.65 -18.05 12.15
CA ALA A 283 -11.93 -18.20 13.56
C ALA A 283 -11.01 -19.22 14.22
N ILE A 284 -10.72 -18.99 15.50
CA ILE A 284 -10.30 -20.05 16.42
C ILE A 284 -11.56 -20.64 17.09
N PRO A 285 -11.78 -21.96 17.01
CA PRO A 285 -12.99 -22.61 17.51
C PRO A 285 -13.12 -22.44 19.02
N SER A 286 -14.36 -22.22 19.47
CA SER A 286 -14.74 -22.14 20.89
C SER A 286 -13.91 -21.16 21.72
N ALA A 287 -13.35 -20.11 21.09
CA ALA A 287 -12.44 -19.15 21.70
C ALA A 287 -11.27 -19.82 22.47
N SER A 288 -10.80 -20.96 21.97
CA SER A 288 -9.71 -21.73 22.56
C SER A 288 -8.47 -20.87 22.79
N GLN A 289 -7.83 -21.06 23.94
CA GLN A 289 -6.55 -20.45 24.31
C GLN A 289 -5.37 -21.41 24.05
N THR A 290 -5.64 -22.63 23.57
CA THR A 290 -4.63 -23.67 23.45
C THR A 290 -3.80 -23.50 22.18
N ALA A 291 -2.48 -23.39 22.33
CA ALA A 291 -1.55 -23.41 21.21
C ALA A 291 -1.69 -24.71 20.41
N GLY A 292 -1.70 -24.60 19.08
CA GLY A 292 -1.93 -25.71 18.17
C GLY A 292 -3.40 -25.93 17.81
N THR A 293 -4.32 -25.15 18.38
CA THR A 293 -5.71 -25.20 17.93
C THR A 293 -5.79 -24.79 16.46
N GLU A 294 -6.42 -25.64 15.66
CA GLU A 294 -6.63 -25.42 14.23
C GLU A 294 -7.60 -24.26 13.97
N ALA A 295 -7.24 -23.42 13.00
CA ALA A 295 -8.10 -22.36 12.48
C ALA A 295 -9.18 -22.95 11.56
N ILE A 296 -10.37 -22.37 11.66
CA ILE A 296 -11.56 -22.78 10.91
C ILE A 296 -12.26 -21.57 10.31
N GLN A 297 -13.24 -21.81 9.46
CA GLN A 297 -14.29 -20.82 9.21
C GLN A 297 -15.47 -21.00 10.15
N TRP A 298 -16.10 -19.89 10.53
CA TRP A 298 -17.31 -19.90 11.34
C TRP A 298 -18.19 -18.68 11.05
N THR A 299 -19.47 -18.74 11.38
CA THR A 299 -20.39 -17.60 11.32
C THR A 299 -19.76 -16.37 11.98
N CYS A 300 -19.69 -15.27 11.22
CA CYS A 300 -19.11 -14.01 11.69
C CYS A 300 -19.89 -13.48 12.90
N SER A 301 -19.16 -13.06 13.93
CA SER A 301 -19.66 -12.55 15.20
C SER A 301 -18.68 -11.52 15.77
N GLU A 302 -19.03 -10.86 16.86
CA GLU A 302 -18.13 -9.93 17.55
C GLU A 302 -17.10 -10.62 18.44
N SER A 303 -17.06 -11.96 18.46
CA SER A 303 -16.10 -12.71 19.29
C SER A 303 -14.66 -12.34 18.95
N ALA A 304 -13.86 -12.05 19.97
CA ALA A 304 -12.44 -11.75 19.83
C ALA A 304 -11.65 -12.91 19.18
N SER A 305 -12.17 -14.14 19.23
CA SER A 305 -11.55 -15.29 18.54
C SER A 305 -11.62 -15.23 17.01
N GLN A 306 -12.36 -14.27 16.45
CA GLN A 306 -12.49 -14.02 15.02
C GLN A 306 -11.81 -12.72 14.57
N GLN A 307 -11.26 -11.94 15.49
CA GLN A 307 -10.63 -10.64 15.21
C GLN A 307 -9.11 -10.82 15.10
N TRP A 308 -8.53 -10.29 14.03
CA TRP A 308 -7.14 -10.52 13.64
C TRP A 308 -6.42 -9.19 13.39
N LEU A 309 -5.66 -8.73 14.38
CA LEU A 309 -4.87 -7.51 14.28
C LEU A 309 -3.59 -7.74 13.48
N TRP A 310 -3.24 -6.76 12.63
CA TRP A 310 -2.10 -6.75 11.72
C TRP A 310 -0.91 -5.99 12.31
#